data_AF-A0A9X2DAD2-F1
#
_entry.id   AF-A0A9X2DAD2-F1
#
_cell.length_a   1.000
_cell.length_b   1.000
_cell.length_c   1.000
_cell.angle_alpha   90.00
_cell.angle_beta   90.00
_cell.angle_gamma   90.00
#
_symmetry.space_group_name_H-M   'P 1'
#
loop_
_entity.id
_entity.type
_entity.pdbx_description
1 polymer ?
#
loop_
_entity_poly.entity_id
_entity_poly.type
_entity_poly.pdbx_seq_one_letter_code
_entity_poly.pdbx_strand_id
1 'polypeptide(L)'
;MEKLALVLWRERELLETLLYRLEVEQLLLTNHRSDHLTRAANDVEAVLETIRQTEVLRAVAADEAAAALGLAPSPSLFDLAEASEEPWRSILLEHREAFTSTTNRLTDMAETNRDLLTAGWQAARAALADLEEPTTYAGDGRAVGSDRVARLFDGSL
;
A
#
# COMPACT_ATOMS: atom_id res chain seq x y z
N MET A 1 -19.55 24.51 6.78
CA MET A 1 -18.83 23.69 7.77
C MET A 1 -19.36 22.27 7.85
N GLU A 2 -20.65 22.05 8.17
CA GLU A 2 -21.24 20.70 8.27
C GLU A 2 -20.99 19.80 7.05
N LYS A 3 -21.25 20.29 5.84
CA LYS A 3 -21.02 19.55 4.59
C LYS A 3 -19.56 19.09 4.46
N LEU A 4 -18.60 19.96 4.78
CA LEU A 4 -17.19 19.60 4.76
C LEU A 4 -16.87 18.51 5.78
N ALA A 5 -17.33 18.67 7.03
CA ALA A 5 -17.11 17.66 8.08
C ALA A 5 -17.67 16.28 7.68
N LEU A 6 -18.87 16.22 7.09
CA LEU A 6 -19.45 14.97 6.59
C LEU A 6 -18.58 14.31 5.51
N VAL A 7 -18.05 15.10 4.57
CA VAL A 7 -17.16 14.58 3.52
C VAL A 7 -15.83 14.09 4.11
N LEU A 8 -15.25 14.80 5.07
CA LEU A 8 -14.01 14.39 5.74
C LEU A 8 -14.18 13.07 6.53
N TRP A 9 -15.32 12.89 7.21
CA TRP A 9 -15.65 11.61 7.84
C TRP A 9 -15.72 10.49 6.82
N ARG A 10 -16.41 10.72 5.69
CA ARG A 10 -16.53 9.72 4.62
C ARG A 10 -15.17 9.35 4.02
N GLU A 11 -14.32 10.34 3.76
CA GLU A 11 -12.98 10.11 3.20
C GLU A 11 -12.11 9.32 4.18
N ARG A 12 -12.21 9.60 5.48
CA ARG A 12 -11.52 8.81 6.51
C ARG A 12 -11.99 7.35 6.53
N GLU A 13 -13.29 7.08 6.46
CA GLU A 13 -13.81 5.69 6.37
C GLU A 13 -13.27 4.95 5.13
N LEU A 14 -13.14 5.66 4.01
CA LEU A 14 -12.59 5.08 2.78
C LEU A 14 -11.10 4.77 2.93
N LEU A 15 -10.31 5.63 3.59
CA LEU A 15 -8.91 5.36 3.89
C LEU A 15 -8.74 4.18 4.86
N GLU A 16 -9.61 4.06 5.88
CA GLU A 16 -9.63 2.89 6.77
C GLU A 16 -9.99 1.62 5.99
N THR A 17 -10.94 1.70 5.05
CA THR A 17 -11.28 0.60 4.14
C THR A 17 -10.11 0.21 3.26
N LEU A 18 -9.38 1.18 2.70
CA LEU A 18 -8.20 0.96 1.88
C LEU A 18 -7.11 0.24 2.67
N LEU A 19 -6.88 0.67 3.91
CA LEU A 19 -5.89 0.04 4.80
C LEU A 19 -6.22 -1.42 5.03
N TYR A 20 -7.49 -1.74 5.30
CA TYR A 20 -7.94 -3.12 5.43
C TYR A 20 -7.71 -3.93 4.14
N ARG A 21 -7.93 -3.34 2.94
CA ARG A 21 -7.69 -4.06 1.68
C ARG A 21 -6.21 -4.33 1.43
N LEU A 22 -5.33 -3.39 1.77
CA LEU A 22 -3.88 -3.61 1.71
C LEU A 22 -3.42 -4.69 2.71
N GLU A 23 -4.02 -4.74 3.91
CA GLU A 23 -3.75 -5.81 4.88
C GLU A 23 -4.17 -7.18 4.35
N VAL A 24 -5.35 -7.28 3.72
CA VAL A 24 -5.79 -8.52 3.06
C VAL A 24 -4.82 -8.94 1.97
N GLU A 25 -4.37 -8.01 1.13
CA GLU A 25 -3.36 -8.28 0.09
C GLU A 25 -2.04 -8.79 0.71
N GLN A 26 -1.57 -8.14 1.78
CA GLN A 26 -0.37 -8.56 2.52
C GLN A 26 -0.47 -9.99 3.02
N LEU A 27 -1.61 -10.35 3.60
CA LEU A 27 -1.87 -11.70 4.11
C LEU A 27 -1.84 -12.73 2.97
N LEU A 28 -2.41 -12.41 1.81
CA LEU A 28 -2.38 -13.31 0.65
C LEU A 28 -0.95 -13.48 0.12
N LEU A 29 -0.16 -12.40 0.05
CA LEU A 29 1.24 -12.44 -0.37
C LEU A 29 2.09 -13.30 0.57
N THR A 30 1.97 -13.05 1.88
CA THR A 30 2.74 -13.76 2.92
C THR A 30 2.38 -15.24 2.98
N ASN A 31 1.15 -15.61 2.65
CA ASN A 31 0.69 -17.01 2.62
C ASN A 31 0.80 -17.66 1.23
N HIS A 32 1.43 -17.00 0.26
CA HIS A 32 1.59 -17.50 -1.12
C HIS A 32 0.27 -17.90 -1.81
N ARG A 33 -0.84 -17.21 -1.51
CA ARG A 33 -2.18 -17.50 -2.05
C ARG A 33 -2.46 -16.69 -3.32
N SER A 34 -1.79 -17.04 -4.42
CA SER A 34 -1.85 -16.29 -5.69
C SER A 34 -3.24 -16.25 -6.35
N ASP A 35 -4.07 -17.27 -6.16
CA ASP A 35 -5.41 -17.38 -6.77
C ASP A 35 -6.36 -16.22 -6.40
N HIS A 36 -6.10 -15.54 -5.29
CA HIS A 36 -6.93 -14.43 -4.81
C HIS A 36 -6.26 -13.06 -4.94
N LEU A 37 -4.98 -12.98 -5.35
CA LEU A 37 -4.24 -11.72 -5.40
C LEU A 37 -4.85 -10.73 -6.40
N THR A 38 -5.24 -11.19 -7.59
CA THR A 38 -5.90 -10.32 -8.58
C THR A 38 -7.19 -9.72 -8.03
N ARG A 39 -7.97 -10.49 -7.27
CA ARG A 39 -9.20 -9.98 -6.64
C ARG A 39 -8.87 -8.94 -5.56
N ALA A 40 -7.88 -9.19 -4.72
CA ALA A 40 -7.46 -8.25 -3.69
C ALA A 40 -6.95 -6.93 -4.28
N ALA A 41 -6.15 -6.99 -5.36
CA ALA A 41 -5.68 -5.81 -6.08
C ALA A 41 -6.85 -5.01 -6.68
N ASN A 42 -7.83 -5.68 -7.30
CA ASN A 42 -9.03 -5.01 -7.82
C ASN A 42 -9.85 -4.35 -6.71
N ASP A 43 -9.96 -4.97 -5.53
CA ASP A 43 -10.64 -4.37 -4.39
C ASP A 43 -9.92 -3.08 -3.91
N VAL A 44 -8.57 -3.06 -3.92
CA VAL A 44 -7.77 -1.86 -3.62
C VAL A 44 -8.05 -0.76 -4.65
N GLU A 45 -8.02 -1.08 -5.94
CA GLU A 45 -8.30 -0.13 -7.03
C GLU A 45 -9.71 0.46 -6.93
N ALA A 46 -10.72 -0.36 -6.60
CA ALA A 46 -12.09 0.10 -6.44
C ALA A 46 -12.25 1.12 -5.31
N VAL A 47 -11.54 0.92 -4.19
CA VAL A 47 -11.53 1.88 -3.08
C VAL A 47 -10.80 3.17 -3.46
N LEU A 48 -9.66 3.08 -4.15
CA LEU A 48 -8.91 4.25 -4.64
C LEU A 48 -9.74 5.13 -5.57
N GLU A 49 -10.50 4.53 -6.49
CA GLU A 49 -11.40 5.29 -7.37
C GLU A 49 -12.49 6.01 -6.58
N THR A 50 -13.05 5.35 -5.55
CA THR A 50 -14.07 5.97 -4.67
C THR A 50 -13.48 7.13 -3.86
N ILE A 51 -12.22 7.00 -3.40
CA ILE A 51 -11.49 8.09 -2.73
C ILE A 51 -11.35 9.28 -3.68
N ARG A 52 -10.88 9.05 -4.91
CA ARG A 52 -10.68 10.11 -5.90
C ARG A 52 -11.96 10.88 -6.21
N GLN A 53 -13.10 10.19 -6.28
CA GLN A 53 -14.41 10.84 -6.44
C GLN A 53 -14.80 11.66 -5.21
N THR A 54 -14.51 11.15 -4.00
CA THR A 54 -14.77 11.84 -2.74
C THR A 54 -13.90 13.08 -2.58
N GLU A 55 -12.64 13.05 -3.03
CA GLU A 55 -11.73 14.20 -3.00
C GLU A 55 -12.24 15.39 -3.82
N VAL A 56 -12.90 15.13 -4.95
CA VAL A 56 -13.54 16.19 -5.75
C VAL A 56 -14.67 16.85 -4.95
N LEU A 57 -15.49 16.07 -4.26
CA LEU A 57 -16.54 16.60 -3.38
C LEU A 57 -15.94 17.36 -2.19
N ARG A 58 -14.83 16.87 -1.63
CA ARG A 58 -14.11 17.56 -0.54
C ARG A 58 -13.59 18.91 -1.01
N ALA A 59 -12.98 18.98 -2.19
CA ALA A 59 -12.45 20.24 -2.73
C ALA A 59 -13.57 21.30 -2.84
N VAL A 60 -14.72 20.92 -3.40
CA VAL A 60 -15.88 21.82 -3.49
C VAL A 60 -16.39 22.24 -2.10
N ALA A 61 -16.54 21.30 -1.17
CA ALA A 61 -17.01 21.60 0.19
C ALA A 61 -16.01 22.47 0.98
N ALA A 62 -14.71 22.31 0.73
CA ALA A 62 -13.65 23.10 1.35
C ALA A 62 -13.67 24.55 0.81
N ASP A 63 -13.86 24.73 -0.50
CA ASP A 63 -13.99 26.06 -1.10
C ASP A 63 -15.24 26.80 -0.61
N GLU A 64 -16.37 26.10 -0.51
CA GLU A 64 -17.61 26.65 0.10
C GLU A 64 -17.39 27.06 1.56
N ALA A 65 -16.66 26.25 2.34
CA ALA A 65 -16.29 26.57 3.71
C ALA A 65 -15.34 27.77 3.78
N ALA A 66 -14.34 27.85 2.88
CA ALA A 66 -13.42 28.97 2.77
C ALA A 66 -14.17 30.27 2.52
N ALA A 67 -15.08 30.26 1.54
CA ALA A 67 -15.90 31.42 1.18
C ALA A 67 -16.75 31.91 2.36
N ALA A 68 -17.35 30.98 3.13
CA ALA A 68 -18.12 31.32 4.32
C ALA A 68 -17.28 31.96 5.44
N LEU A 69 -15.98 31.63 5.50
CA LEU A 69 -15.01 32.18 6.46
C LEU A 69 -14.24 33.39 5.91
N GLY A 70 -14.52 33.83 4.68
CA GLY A 70 -13.82 34.94 4.02
C GLY A 70 -12.38 34.62 3.59
N LEU A 71 -12.04 33.34 3.44
CA LEU A 71 -10.73 32.88 2.96
C LEU A 71 -10.68 32.76 1.43
N ALA A 72 -9.46 32.69 0.90
CA ALA A 72 -9.21 32.34 -0.50
C ALA A 72 -9.60 30.87 -0.79
N PRO A 73 -9.95 30.53 -2.05
CA PRO A 73 -10.20 29.15 -2.45
C PRO A 73 -8.97 28.27 -2.29
N SER A 74 -9.18 26.96 -2.28
CA SER A 74 -8.19 25.91 -2.01
C SER A 74 -7.49 26.07 -0.65
N PRO A 75 -8.23 26.28 0.46
CA PRO A 75 -7.62 26.42 1.77
C PRO A 75 -7.05 25.07 2.26
N SER A 76 -6.04 25.10 3.13
CA SER A 76 -5.68 23.91 3.89
C SER A 76 -6.71 23.65 5.01
N LEU A 77 -6.79 22.39 5.48
CA LEU A 77 -7.60 22.07 6.67
C LEU A 77 -7.18 22.87 7.90
N PHE A 78 -5.89 23.21 8.00
CA PHE A 78 -5.37 24.03 9.09
C PHE A 78 -5.86 25.48 8.98
N ASP A 79 -5.84 26.07 7.78
CA ASP A 79 -6.35 27.44 7.57
C ASP A 79 -7.84 27.55 7.90
N LEU A 80 -8.62 26.53 7.49
CA LEU A 80 -10.04 26.44 7.84
C LEU A 80 -10.25 26.32 9.35
N ALA A 81 -9.43 25.53 10.05
CA ALA A 81 -9.52 25.39 11.51
C ALA A 81 -9.16 26.68 12.24
N GLU A 82 -8.11 27.38 11.81
CA GLU A 82 -7.68 28.64 12.42
C GLU A 82 -8.72 29.76 12.25
N ALA A 83 -9.40 29.81 11.10
CA ALA A 83 -10.46 30.78 10.85
C ALA A 83 -11.82 30.40 11.46
N SER A 84 -11.95 29.20 12.04
CA SER A 84 -13.20 28.70 12.60
C SER A 84 -13.26 28.88 14.12
N GLU A 85 -14.48 29.12 14.62
CA GLU A 85 -14.80 29.00 16.04
C GLU A 85 -15.14 27.55 16.41
N GLU A 86 -15.33 27.29 17.70
CA GLU A 86 -15.83 26.00 18.17
C GLU A 86 -17.28 25.76 17.73
N PRO A 87 -17.68 24.50 17.46
CA PRO A 87 -16.91 23.25 17.63
C PRO A 87 -16.03 22.90 16.42
N TRP A 88 -16.07 23.71 15.36
CA TRP A 88 -15.49 23.35 14.07
C TRP A 88 -13.96 23.35 14.07
N ARG A 89 -13.35 24.25 14.84
CA ARG A 89 -11.89 24.26 15.04
C ARG A 89 -11.39 22.91 15.52
N SER A 90 -11.95 22.39 16.62
CA SER A 90 -11.54 21.10 17.18
C SER A 90 -11.79 19.95 16.20
N ILE A 91 -12.97 19.89 15.58
CA ILE A 91 -13.34 18.83 14.62
C ILE A 91 -12.37 18.78 13.43
N LEU A 92 -12.01 19.92 12.85
CA LEU A 92 -11.12 19.97 11.69
C LEU A 92 -9.68 19.56 12.05
N LEU A 93 -9.20 19.93 13.24
CA LEU A 93 -7.89 19.52 13.73
C LEU A 93 -7.84 18.00 13.98
N GLU A 94 -8.89 17.42 14.56
CA GLU A 94 -9.03 15.96 14.74
C GLU A 94 -9.01 15.22 13.40
N HIS A 95 -9.73 15.72 12.40
CA HIS A 95 -9.69 15.15 11.05
C HIS A 95 -8.27 15.21 10.47
N ARG A 96 -7.59 16.36 10.56
CA ARG A 96 -6.23 16.52 10.04
C ARG A 96 -5.24 15.53 10.68
N GLU A 97 -5.32 15.33 11.98
CA GLU A 97 -4.50 14.35 12.70
C GLU A 97 -4.80 12.92 12.23
N ALA A 98 -6.09 12.56 12.15
CA ALA A 98 -6.52 11.25 11.68
C ALA A 98 -6.04 10.96 10.25
N PHE A 99 -6.17 11.94 9.33
CA PHE A 99 -5.67 11.79 7.95
C PHE A 99 -4.16 11.58 7.91
N THR A 100 -3.40 12.35 8.69
CA THR A 100 -1.94 12.22 8.76
C THR A 100 -1.55 10.81 9.23
N SER A 101 -2.17 10.35 10.32
CA SER A 101 -1.91 9.01 10.88
C SER A 101 -2.26 7.89 9.91
N THR A 102 -3.46 7.92 9.31
CA THR A 102 -3.91 6.88 8.40
C THR A 102 -3.10 6.85 7.10
N THR A 103 -2.74 8.01 6.55
CA THR A 103 -1.93 8.09 5.31
C THR A 103 -0.52 7.53 5.51
N ASN A 104 0.10 7.77 6.67
CA ASN A 104 1.39 7.16 7.01
C ASN A 104 1.28 5.63 7.05
N ARG A 105 0.29 5.10 7.76
CA ARG A 105 0.05 3.64 7.84
C ARG A 105 -0.22 3.01 6.47
N LEU A 106 -0.98 3.70 5.61
CA LEU A 106 -1.23 3.26 4.24
C LEU A 106 0.06 3.19 3.42
N THR A 107 0.91 4.21 3.55
CA THR A 107 2.21 4.28 2.85
C THR A 107 3.10 3.11 3.27
N ASP A 108 3.27 2.91 4.57
CA ASP A 108 4.08 1.81 5.13
C ASP A 108 3.57 0.44 4.66
N MET A 109 2.25 0.23 4.67
CA MET A 109 1.63 -1.03 4.23
C MET A 109 1.82 -1.26 2.73
N ALA A 110 1.61 -0.23 1.91
CA ALA A 110 1.79 -0.32 0.46
C ALA A 110 3.24 -0.58 0.06
N GLU A 111 4.20 0.02 0.77
CA GLU A 111 5.64 -0.26 0.60
C GLU A 111 5.97 -1.70 0.97
N THR A 112 5.47 -2.18 2.12
CA THR A 112 5.67 -3.57 2.54
C THR A 112 5.11 -4.57 1.51
N ASN A 113 3.91 -4.32 0.97
CA ASN A 113 3.32 -5.19 -0.07
C ASN A 113 4.15 -5.19 -1.35
N ARG A 114 4.67 -4.03 -1.76
CA ARG A 114 5.55 -3.90 -2.93
C ARG A 114 6.85 -4.69 -2.76
N ASP A 115 7.43 -4.67 -1.57
CA ASP A 115 8.65 -5.42 -1.25
C ASP A 115 8.38 -6.93 -1.28
N LEU A 116 7.26 -7.39 -0.70
CA LEU A 116 6.85 -8.79 -0.75
C LEU A 116 6.64 -9.30 -2.19
N LEU A 117 5.97 -8.51 -3.04
CA LEU A 117 5.79 -8.82 -4.46
C LEU A 117 7.13 -8.94 -5.19
N THR A 118 8.04 -7.99 -4.95
CA THR A 118 9.37 -7.96 -5.57
C THR A 118 10.21 -9.16 -5.16
N ALA A 119 10.25 -9.48 -3.86
CA ALA A 119 10.96 -10.63 -3.33
C ALA A 119 10.38 -11.96 -3.86
N GLY A 120 9.06 -12.09 -3.89
CA GLY A 120 8.37 -13.26 -4.43
C GLY A 120 8.69 -13.50 -5.91
N TRP A 121 8.72 -12.44 -6.72
CA TRP A 121 9.08 -12.53 -8.14
C TRP A 121 10.54 -12.94 -8.34
N GLN A 122 11.47 -12.39 -7.56
CA GLN A 122 12.88 -12.75 -7.62
C GLN A 122 13.11 -14.22 -7.24
N ALA A 123 12.44 -14.72 -6.20
CA ALA A 123 12.51 -16.11 -5.78
C ALA A 123 11.97 -17.07 -6.86
N ALA A 124 10.83 -16.74 -7.47
CA ALA A 124 10.26 -17.53 -8.56
C ALA A 124 11.20 -17.59 -9.79
N ARG A 125 11.80 -16.46 -10.15
CA ARG A 125 12.77 -16.38 -11.25
C ARG A 125 14.03 -17.20 -10.96
N ALA A 126 14.56 -17.14 -9.74
CA ALA A 126 15.73 -17.93 -9.35
C ALA A 126 15.45 -19.44 -9.40
N ALA A 127 14.27 -19.88 -8.95
CA ALA A 127 13.86 -21.28 -9.02
C ALA A 127 13.70 -21.77 -10.47
N LEU A 128 13.15 -20.94 -11.37
CA LEU A 128 13.07 -21.28 -12.80
C LEU A 128 14.46 -21.40 -13.43
N ALA A 129 15.40 -20.51 -13.09
CA ALA A 129 16.76 -20.58 -13.60
C ALA A 129 17.52 -21.85 -13.11
N ASP A 130 17.29 -22.27 -11.86
CA ASP A 130 17.84 -23.52 -11.30
C ASP A 130 17.31 -24.76 -12.04
N LEU A 131 16.03 -24.73 -12.46
CA LEU A 131 15.44 -25.80 -13.28
C LEU A 131 15.94 -25.82 -14.73
N GLU A 132 16.37 -24.67 -15.27
CA GLU A 132 16.90 -24.53 -16.63
C GLU A 132 18.39 -24.92 -16.73
N GLU A 133 19.10 -25.14 -15.62
CA GLU A 133 20.46 -25.70 -15.65
C GLU A 133 20.43 -27.15 -16.20
N PRO A 134 21.07 -27.42 -17.36
CA PRO A 134 20.95 -28.73 -17.99
C PRO A 134 21.76 -29.76 -17.22
N THR A 135 21.09 -30.63 -16.48
CA THR A 135 21.64 -31.92 -16.05
C THR A 135 21.76 -32.83 -17.27
N THR A 136 22.76 -32.56 -18.11
CA THR A 136 23.02 -33.40 -19.27
C THR A 136 23.59 -34.72 -18.78
N TYR A 137 22.91 -35.83 -19.05
CA TYR A 137 23.50 -37.14 -18.87
C TYR A 137 24.50 -37.38 -19.99
N ALA A 138 25.72 -37.81 -19.63
CA ALA A 138 26.68 -38.31 -20.61
C ALA A 138 26.13 -39.59 -21.28
N GLY A 139 26.65 -39.96 -22.45
CA GLY A 139 26.20 -41.15 -23.19
C GLY A 139 26.37 -42.48 -22.45
N ASP A 140 27.02 -42.48 -21.29
CA ASP A 140 27.18 -43.60 -20.35
C ASP A 140 26.21 -43.53 -19.14
N GLY A 141 25.25 -42.58 -19.13
CA GLY A 141 24.27 -42.41 -18.07
C GLY A 141 24.77 -41.66 -16.83
N ARG A 142 25.98 -41.10 -16.84
CA ARG A 142 26.47 -40.26 -15.73
C ARG A 142 25.87 -38.87 -15.79
N ALA A 143 25.38 -38.37 -14.65
CA ALA A 143 24.96 -36.98 -14.54
C ALA A 143 26.20 -36.07 -14.69
N VAL A 144 26.26 -35.27 -15.76
CA VAL A 144 27.28 -34.23 -15.93
C VAL A 144 26.75 -32.97 -15.26
N GLY A 145 26.68 -33.00 -13.93
CA GLY A 145 26.49 -31.81 -13.11
C GLY A 145 27.86 -31.22 -12.77
N SER A 146 28.00 -29.89 -12.80
CA SER A 146 29.27 -29.20 -12.55
C SER A 146 29.97 -29.80 -11.33
N ASP A 147 31.18 -30.30 -11.53
CA ASP A 147 32.01 -30.90 -10.50
C ASP A 147 32.36 -29.83 -9.46
N ARG A 148 31.47 -29.66 -8.47
CA ARG A 148 31.74 -28.83 -7.30
C ARG A 148 32.67 -29.66 -6.42
N VAL A 149 33.94 -29.70 -6.79
CA VAL A 149 35.01 -30.42 -6.09
C VAL A 149 34.99 -29.99 -4.63
N ALA A 150 34.42 -30.84 -3.77
CA ALA A 150 34.47 -30.69 -2.33
C ALA A 150 35.94 -30.90 -1.89
N ARG A 151 36.68 -29.80 -1.74
CA ARG A 151 38.01 -29.84 -1.14
C ARG A 151 37.85 -30.04 0.37
N LEU A 152 37.90 -31.30 0.80
CA LEU A 152 38.13 -31.66 2.19
C LEU A 152 39.56 -31.25 2.55
N PHE A 153 39.68 -30.16 3.31
CA PHE A 153 40.93 -29.85 4.02
C PHE A 153 40.99 -30.76 5.24
N ASP A 154 41.80 -31.82 5.14
CA ASP A 154 42.33 -32.50 6.32
C ASP A 154 43.66 -31.82 6.68
N GLY A 155 43.70 -31.29 7.90
CA GLY A 155 44.79 -30.47 8.39
C GLY A 155 44.96 -30.71 9.88
N SER A 156 45.40 -31.92 10.24
CA SER A 156 46.04 -32.18 11.52
C SER A 156 47.46 -32.69 11.25
N LEU A 157 48.45 -31.91 11.69
CA LEU A 157 49.70 -32.27 12.38
C LEU A 157 50.54 -31.00 12.59
#